data_AF-A0AA90TJ37-F1
#
_entry.id   AF-A0AA90TJ37-F1
#
_cell.length_a   1.000
_cell.length_b   1.000
_cell.length_c   1.000
_cell.angle_alpha   90.00
_cell.angle_beta   90.00
_cell.angle_gamma   90.00
#
_symmetry.space_group_name_H-M   'P 1'
#
loop_
_entity.id
_entity.type
_entity.pdbx_description
1 polymer ?
#
loop_
_entity_poly.entity_id
_entity_poly.type
_entity_poly.pdbx_seq_one_letter_code
_entity_poly.pdbx_strand_id
1 'polypeptide(L)'
;MQTKIQCVDDVLGFMFEKGFARKFDELGSPPADLEFWYINALVYATVAATRPPLETRRIALLSLIEAIHFQAKAWIPIYGDAPCEFDVSGYQFPEDILVYESAVIDGVVRQRARASSAG
;
A
#
# COMPACT_ATOMS: atom_id res chain seq x y z
N MET A 1 15.18 1.57 -9.69
CA MET A 1 15.39 1.02 -8.33
C MET A 1 15.58 2.13 -7.30
N GLN A 2 16.61 2.95 -7.42
CA GLN A 2 16.93 4.03 -6.46
C GLN A 2 15.77 5.02 -6.23
N THR A 3 15.07 5.42 -7.30
CA THR A 3 13.88 6.30 -7.20
C THR A 3 12.72 5.70 -6.40
N LYS A 4 12.54 4.37 -6.46
CA LYS A 4 11.47 3.67 -5.72
C LYS A 4 11.80 3.58 -4.24
N ILE A 5 13.06 3.24 -3.92
CA ILE A 5 13.57 3.23 -2.54
C ILE A 5 13.41 4.62 -1.92
N GLN A 6 13.82 5.69 -2.62
CA GLN A 6 13.69 7.06 -2.13
C GLN A 6 12.22 7.41 -1.85
N CYS A 7 11.30 7.07 -2.76
CA CYS A 7 9.88 7.32 -2.55
C CYS A 7 9.33 6.60 -1.32
N VAL A 8 9.73 5.35 -1.07
CA VAL A 8 9.31 4.62 0.14
C VAL A 8 9.91 5.25 1.39
N ASP A 9 11.19 5.63 1.37
CA ASP A 9 11.84 6.33 2.48
C ASP A 9 11.14 7.65 2.82
N ASP A 10 10.82 8.46 1.81
CA ASP A 10 10.21 9.78 2.02
C ASP A 10 8.78 9.68 2.58
N VAL A 11 8.01 8.69 2.14
CA VAL A 11 6.58 8.57 2.48
C VAL A 11 6.34 7.67 3.69
N LEU A 12 7.05 6.54 3.75
CA LEU A 12 6.85 5.48 4.75
C LEU A 12 8.05 5.33 5.68
N GLY A 13 9.03 6.24 5.65
CA GLY A 13 10.19 6.21 6.53
C GLY A 13 9.87 6.16 8.02
N PHE A 14 8.67 6.61 8.42
CA PHE A 14 8.17 6.48 9.80
C PHE A 14 8.06 5.01 10.27
N MET A 15 8.03 4.04 9.36
CA MET A 15 8.03 2.60 9.69
C MET A 15 9.43 2.02 9.91
N PHE A 16 10.47 2.71 9.43
CA PHE A 16 11.83 2.16 9.34
C PHE A 16 12.78 3.04 10.14
N GLU A 17 13.02 2.68 11.41
CA GLU A 17 13.89 3.43 12.34
C GLU A 17 15.26 3.80 11.75
N LYS A 18 15.80 2.96 10.85
CA LYS A 18 17.10 3.16 10.19
C LYS A 18 17.01 3.41 8.68
N GLY A 19 15.81 3.72 8.18
CA GLY A 19 15.51 3.87 6.75
C GLY A 19 15.16 2.55 6.05
N PHE A 20 14.26 2.64 5.09
CA PHE A 20 13.81 1.55 4.23
C PHE A 20 14.96 1.00 3.39
N ALA A 21 15.79 1.86 2.76
CA ALA A 21 16.91 1.42 1.93
C ALA A 21 17.81 0.40 2.65
N ARG A 22 18.20 0.74 3.89
CA ARG A 22 19.04 -0.11 4.73
C ARG A 22 18.32 -1.39 5.13
N LYS A 23 17.05 -1.29 5.54
CA LYS A 23 16.27 -2.46 5.95
C LYS A 23 16.05 -3.44 4.79
N PHE A 24 15.80 -2.94 3.59
CA PHE A 24 15.60 -3.72 2.38
C PHE A 24 16.87 -4.48 1.98
N ASP A 25 18.03 -3.83 2.06
CA ASP A 25 19.34 -4.44 1.80
C ASP A 25 19.70 -5.51 2.86
N GLU A 26 19.51 -5.20 4.15
CA GLU A 26 19.75 -6.14 5.26
C GLU A 26 18.92 -7.43 5.15
N LEU A 27 17.69 -7.34 4.62
CA LEU A 27 16.80 -8.48 4.43
C LEU A 27 17.08 -9.26 3.14
N GLY A 28 17.88 -8.74 2.22
CA GLY A 28 18.09 -9.34 0.90
C GLY A 28 16.79 -9.51 0.12
N SER A 29 15.82 -8.60 0.31
CA SER A 29 14.47 -8.72 -0.25
C SER A 29 14.48 -8.74 -1.78
N PRO A 30 13.65 -9.60 -2.41
CA PRO A 30 13.55 -9.65 -3.87
C PRO A 30 12.96 -8.35 -4.46
N PRO A 31 13.21 -8.04 -5.73
CA PRO A 31 12.67 -6.85 -6.39
C PRO A 31 11.13 -6.73 -6.32
N ALA A 32 10.41 -7.85 -6.26
CA ALA A 32 8.96 -7.86 -6.13
C ALA A 32 8.46 -7.23 -4.81
N ASP A 33 9.26 -7.32 -3.75
CA ASP A 33 8.96 -6.67 -2.47
C ASP A 33 9.13 -5.16 -2.58
N LEU A 34 10.14 -4.69 -3.31
CA LEU A 34 10.33 -3.25 -3.55
C LEU A 34 9.14 -2.65 -4.29
N GLU A 35 8.61 -3.36 -5.29
CA GLU A 35 7.40 -2.94 -6.00
C GLU A 35 6.19 -2.87 -5.06
N PHE A 36 6.06 -3.84 -4.16
CA PHE A 36 4.97 -3.85 -3.18
C PHE A 36 5.02 -2.62 -2.28
N TRP A 37 6.18 -2.34 -1.68
CA TRP A 37 6.39 -1.17 -0.82
C TRP A 37 6.21 0.14 -1.57
N TYR A 38 6.71 0.22 -2.80
CA TYR A 38 6.58 1.42 -3.63
C TYR A 38 5.10 1.73 -3.96
N ILE A 39 4.30 0.73 -4.33
CA ILE A 39 2.87 0.93 -4.58
C ILE A 39 2.15 1.40 -3.30
N ASN A 40 2.45 0.79 -2.15
CA ASN A 40 1.88 1.21 -0.87
C ASN A 40 2.23 2.66 -0.55
N ALA A 41 3.47 3.08 -0.79
CA ALA A 41 3.91 4.46 -0.61
C ALA A 41 3.14 5.43 -1.52
N LEU A 42 2.93 5.09 -2.80
CA LEU A 42 2.15 5.92 -3.72
C LEU A 42 0.69 6.07 -3.29
N VAL A 43 0.06 4.97 -2.87
CA VAL A 43 -1.33 4.99 -2.38
C VAL A 43 -1.41 5.82 -1.10
N TYR A 44 -0.49 5.60 -0.15
CA TYR A 44 -0.42 6.35 1.10
C TYR A 44 -0.29 7.85 0.83
N ALA A 45 0.67 8.26 0.01
CA ALA A 45 0.89 9.67 -0.32
C ALA A 45 -0.36 10.32 -0.92
N THR A 46 -1.05 9.61 -1.82
CA THR A 46 -2.28 10.10 -2.46
C THR A 46 -3.44 10.28 -1.47
N VAL A 47 -3.66 9.26 -0.63
CA VAL A 47 -4.75 9.25 0.35
C VAL A 47 -4.48 10.30 1.44
N ALA A 48 -3.25 10.33 1.98
CA ALA A 48 -2.85 11.26 3.03
C ALA A 48 -2.81 12.72 2.55
N ALA A 49 -2.52 12.99 1.27
CA ALA A 49 -2.59 14.34 0.71
C ALA A 49 -4.02 14.90 0.69
N THR A 50 -5.02 14.03 0.49
CA THR A 50 -6.43 14.43 0.47
C THR A 50 -6.99 14.57 1.88
N ARG A 51 -6.62 13.64 2.77
CA ARG A 51 -7.02 13.63 4.16
C ARG A 51 -5.85 13.12 5.01
N PRO A 52 -5.09 14.01 5.69
CA PRO A 52 -3.97 13.56 6.51
C PRO A 52 -4.45 12.74 7.71
N PRO A 53 -3.89 11.55 7.97
CA PRO A 53 -4.16 10.82 9.21
C PRO A 53 -3.50 11.50 10.40
N LEU A 54 -4.02 11.23 11.61
CA LEU A 54 -3.30 11.55 12.84
C LEU A 54 -1.96 10.81 12.88
N GLU A 55 -0.97 11.39 13.55
CA GLU A 55 0.37 10.81 13.63
C GLU A 55 0.36 9.38 14.21
N THR A 56 -0.43 9.17 15.26
CA THR A 56 -0.64 7.87 15.93
C THR A 56 -1.41 6.85 15.08
N ARG A 57 -1.98 7.28 13.95
CA ARG A 57 -2.78 6.47 13.04
C ARG A 57 -2.06 6.13 11.73
N ARG A 58 -0.87 6.68 11.49
CA ARG A 58 -0.11 6.43 10.26
C ARG A 58 0.14 4.95 9.99
N ILE A 59 0.46 4.18 11.04
CA ILE A 59 0.69 2.73 10.95
C ILE A 59 -0.61 2.01 10.58
N ALA A 60 -1.72 2.34 11.24
CA ALA A 60 -3.01 1.71 10.98
C ALA A 60 -3.52 1.99 9.55
N LEU A 61 -3.29 3.21 9.03
CA LEU A 61 -3.60 3.52 7.63
C LEU A 61 -2.73 2.71 6.66
N LEU A 62 -1.43 2.59 6.93
CA LEU A 62 -0.55 1.75 6.12
C LEU A 62 -1.00 0.29 6.13
N SER A 63 -1.36 -0.26 7.29
CA SER A 63 -1.85 -1.64 7.40
C SER A 63 -3.17 -1.86 6.62
N LEU A 64 -4.06 -0.86 6.58
CA LEU A 64 -5.26 -0.91 5.74
C LEU A 64 -4.89 -0.97 4.24
N ILE A 65 -3.92 -0.15 3.81
CA ILE A 65 -3.39 -0.15 2.44
C ILE A 65 -2.78 -1.51 2.10
N GLU A 66 -1.96 -2.07 2.99
CA GLU A 66 -1.34 -3.38 2.80
C GLU A 66 -2.40 -4.48 2.67
N ALA A 67 -3.39 -4.52 3.56
CA ALA A 67 -4.47 -5.51 3.53
C ALA A 67 -5.22 -5.50 2.19
N ILE A 68 -5.61 -4.32 1.72
CA ILE A 68 -6.31 -4.14 0.44
C ILE A 68 -5.40 -4.48 -0.74
N HIS A 69 -4.13 -4.06 -0.71
CA HIS A 69 -3.18 -4.36 -1.78
C HIS A 69 -2.87 -5.87 -1.86
N PHE A 70 -2.73 -6.56 -0.73
CA PHE A 70 -2.58 -8.01 -0.68
C PHE A 70 -3.79 -8.71 -1.27
N GLN A 71 -5.00 -8.34 -0.87
CA GLN A 71 -6.23 -8.89 -1.44
C GLN A 71 -6.29 -8.67 -2.95
N ALA A 72 -5.98 -7.45 -3.42
CA ALA A 72 -5.92 -7.18 -4.84
C ALA A 72 -4.92 -8.13 -5.54
N LYS A 73 -3.69 -8.29 -5.01
CA LYS A 73 -2.66 -9.18 -5.58
C LYS A 73 -3.07 -10.65 -5.56
N ALA A 74 -3.73 -11.10 -4.49
CA ALA A 74 -4.25 -12.45 -4.35
C ALA A 74 -5.49 -12.71 -5.21
N TRP A 75 -6.12 -11.66 -5.73
CA TRP A 75 -7.17 -11.73 -6.74
C TRP A 75 -6.56 -12.23 -8.07
N ILE A 76 -6.34 -13.54 -8.11
CA ILE A 76 -6.11 -14.32 -9.33
C ILE A 76 -7.40 -14.19 -10.17
N PRO A 77 -7.34 -14.10 -11.50
CA PRO A 77 -8.52 -14.07 -12.38
C PRO A 77 -9.28 -15.42 -12.41
N ILE A 78 -9.42 -16.11 -11.28
CA ILE A 78 -10.21 -17.35 -11.13
C ILE A 78 -11.71 -17.02 -11.22
N TYR A 79 -12.11 -15.80 -10.86
CA TYR A 79 -13.51 -15.39 -10.80
C TYR A 79 -14.02 -14.62 -12.03
N GLY A 80 -13.23 -14.51 -13.11
CA GLY A 80 -13.64 -13.80 -14.32
C GLY A 80 -13.92 -12.31 -14.09
N ASP A 81 -14.97 -11.77 -14.73
CA ASP A 81 -15.39 -10.35 -14.66
C ASP A 81 -16.12 -9.95 -13.36
N ALA A 82 -16.11 -10.81 -12.33
CA ALA A 82 -16.76 -10.48 -11.06
C ALA A 82 -16.11 -9.23 -10.43
N PRO A 83 -16.89 -8.29 -9.86
CA PRO A 83 -16.31 -7.16 -9.15
C PRO A 83 -15.42 -7.67 -8.00
N CYS A 84 -14.22 -7.10 -7.87
CA CYS A 84 -13.32 -7.41 -6.77
C CYS A 84 -13.96 -6.93 -5.45
N GLU A 85 -14.42 -7.87 -4.63
CA GLU A 85 -14.89 -7.57 -3.28
C GLU A 85 -13.67 -7.51 -2.34
N PHE A 86 -13.44 -6.33 -1.76
CA PHE A 86 -12.45 -6.14 -0.72
C PHE A 86 -13.14 -6.31 0.63
N ASP A 87 -12.62 -7.22 1.46
CA ASP A 87 -13.15 -7.46 2.80
C ASP A 87 -12.05 -7.26 3.85
N VAL A 88 -12.16 -6.17 4.60
CA VAL A 88 -11.26 -5.87 5.73
C VAL A 88 -11.90 -6.13 7.09
N SER A 89 -13.09 -6.76 7.14
CA SER A 89 -13.83 -7.01 8.39
C SER A 89 -13.07 -7.94 9.37
N GLY A 90 -12.20 -8.79 8.86
CA GLY A 90 -11.30 -9.62 9.67
C GLY A 90 -10.17 -8.86 10.36
N TYR A 91 -9.95 -7.59 9.99
CA TYR A 91 -8.92 -6.73 10.58
C TYR A 91 -9.56 -5.82 11.65
N GLN A 92 -8.91 -5.73 12.81
CA GLN A 92 -9.35 -4.85 13.91
C GLN A 92 -8.90 -3.40 13.67
N PHE A 93 -9.38 -2.79 12.58
CA PHE A 93 -9.05 -1.39 12.29
C PHE A 93 -9.85 -0.42 13.17
N PRO A 94 -9.22 0.68 13.64
CA PRO A 94 -9.94 1.78 14.25
C PRO A 94 -10.98 2.39 13.29
N GLU A 95 -12.14 2.81 13.81
CA GLU A 95 -13.20 3.42 12.98
C GLU A 95 -12.72 4.67 12.22
N ASP A 96 -11.85 5.46 12.84
CA ASP A 96 -11.25 6.66 12.24
C ASP A 96 -10.28 6.34 11.09
N ILE A 97 -9.92 5.07 10.90
CA ILE A 97 -9.14 4.57 9.76
C ILE A 97 -10.05 3.97 8.68
N LEU A 98 -11.16 3.35 9.04
CA LEU A 98 -12.08 2.76 8.06
C LEU A 98 -12.68 3.79 7.09
N VAL A 99 -12.75 5.06 7.50
CA VAL A 99 -13.14 6.18 6.62
C VAL A 99 -12.25 6.35 5.38
N TYR A 100 -11.05 5.75 5.35
CA TYR A 100 -10.13 5.80 4.21
C TYR A 100 -10.32 4.64 3.22
N GLU A 101 -11.08 3.61 3.59
CA GLU A 101 -11.17 2.34 2.87
C GLU A 101 -11.46 2.52 1.37
N SER A 102 -12.51 3.25 1.02
CA SER A 102 -12.88 3.51 -0.38
C SER A 102 -11.75 4.21 -1.16
N ALA A 103 -11.08 5.21 -0.56
CA ALA A 103 -9.98 5.91 -1.21
C ALA A 103 -8.75 5.01 -1.41
N VAL A 104 -8.49 4.11 -0.45
CA VAL A 104 -7.42 3.13 -0.53
C VAL A 104 -7.69 2.11 -1.63
N ILE A 105 -8.91 1.56 -1.70
CA ILE A 105 -9.35 0.65 -2.77
C ILE A 105 -9.12 1.29 -4.13
N ASP A 106 -9.64 2.51 -4.34
CA ASP A 106 -9.47 3.23 -5.60
C ASP A 106 -8.01 3.50 -5.94
N GLY A 107 -7.18 3.80 -4.93
CA GLY A 107 -5.75 4.00 -5.09
C GLY A 107 -5.04 2.74 -5.58
N VAL A 108 -5.30 1.60 -4.92
CA VAL A 108 -4.72 0.30 -5.26
C VAL A 108 -5.15 -0.15 -6.66
N VAL A 109 -6.44 -0.05 -6.99
CA VAL A 109 -6.97 -0.43 -8.31
C VAL A 109 -6.32 0.41 -9.42
N ARG A 110 -6.19 1.73 -9.21
CA ARG A 110 -5.54 2.62 -10.19
C ARG A 110 -4.06 2.30 -10.39
N GLN A 111 -3.32 1.98 -9.33
CA GLN A 111 -1.91 1.61 -9.46
C GLN A 111 -1.74 0.29 -10.22
N ARG A 112 -2.62 -0.69 -9.99
CA ARG A 112 -2.62 -1.94 -10.78
C ARG A 112 -2.88 -1.70 -12.26
N ALA A 113 -3.89 -0.91 -12.59
CA ALA A 113 -4.20 -0.60 -13.99
C ALA A 113 -3.01 0.02 -14.73
N ARG A 114 -2.24 0.90 -14.06
CA ARG A 114 -1.02 1.51 -14.60
C ARG A 114 0.12 0.51 -14.76
N ALA A 115 0.27 -0.42 -13.82
CA ALA A 115 1.29 -1.46 -13.92
C ALA A 115 1.01 -2.41 -15.09
N SER A 116 -0.26 -2.73 -15.34
CA SER A 116 -0.68 -3.60 -16.45
C SER A 116 -0.57 -2.94 -17.83
N SER A 117 -0.67 -1.60 -17.93
CA SER A 117 -0.57 -0.88 -19.22
C SER A 117 0.86 -0.47 -19.61
N ALA A 118 1.82 -0.64 -18.70
CA ALA A 118 3.24 -0.37 -18.94
C ALA A 118 4.06 -1.62 -19.33
N GLY A 119 3.39 -2.77 -19.49
CA GLY A 119 3.97 -4.07 -19.86
C GLY A 119 3.68 -4.46 -21.30
#